data_AF-A0A8J3ZF40-F1
#
_entry.id   AF-A0A8J3ZF40-F1
#
_cell.length_a   1.000
_cell.length_b   1.000
_cell.length_c   1.000
_cell.angle_alpha   90.00
_cell.angle_beta   90.00
_cell.angle_gamma   90.00
#
_symmetry.space_group_name_H-M   'P 1'
#
loop_
_entity.id
_entity.type
_entity.pdbx_description
1 polymer ?
#
loop_
_entity_poly.entity_id
_entity_poly.type
_entity_poly.pdbx_seq_one_letter_code
_entity_poly.pdbx_strand_id
1 'polypeptide(L)'
;MPNPTEAHTPATQNGRQPDLDSLGEWSMSNDELNDVVDADHKRSRRNASWLSIGWIVVAAGAGAYTIRWLDDTAAALPALAAVAFCLLLAILSPMGVMALHRTRGRRWRQHHRECADLTDAVKYVEDHGLKRLLLFNFRLMDRFVATALGQAQASYVACVVAASVGLVVLLAGTTAVLIVGDLSAQITAGALTAAGAGLTGYLSATFLRTFAMTSQQMSYYYGQPLVHCYLLHAEWLAERYDRGSNAETRAATHHDLIKAALDAGHNAQNHLLDLHLALDAKQGPASASPARQPR
;
A
#
# COMPACT_ATOMS: atom_id res chain seq x y z
N MET A 1 19.67 -2.62 -50.98
CA MET A 1 18.32 -2.14 -51.33
C MET A 1 17.33 -3.27 -51.11
N PRO A 2 16.54 -3.26 -50.01
CA PRO A 2 15.51 -4.25 -49.76
C PRO A 2 14.12 -3.74 -50.21
N ASN A 3 13.26 -4.72 -50.51
CA ASN A 3 12.01 -4.66 -51.27
C ASN A 3 10.83 -4.12 -50.41
N PRO A 4 10.01 -3.16 -50.87
CA PRO A 4 8.87 -2.65 -50.11
C PRO A 4 7.54 -3.13 -50.69
N THR A 5 7.06 -4.30 -50.30
CA THR A 5 5.68 -4.72 -50.64
C THR A 5 5.17 -5.85 -49.74
N GLU A 6 4.83 -5.52 -48.49
CA GLU A 6 3.80 -6.27 -47.75
C GLU A 6 2.79 -5.26 -47.19
N ALA A 7 1.71 -5.08 -47.96
CA ALA A 7 0.56 -4.29 -47.55
C ALA A 7 -0.23 -5.10 -46.50
N HIS A 8 -0.10 -4.70 -45.23
CA HIS A 8 -0.95 -5.19 -44.16
C HIS A 8 -2.39 -4.70 -44.35
N THR A 9 -3.27 -5.61 -44.72
CA THR A 9 -4.72 -5.42 -44.68
C THR A 9 -5.16 -5.35 -43.21
N PRO A 10 -5.72 -4.23 -42.72
CA PRO A 10 -6.21 -4.15 -41.35
C PRO A 10 -7.42 -5.07 -41.20
N ALA A 11 -7.29 -6.04 -40.29
CA ALA A 11 -8.39 -6.89 -39.89
C ALA A 11 -9.54 -6.01 -39.36
N THR A 12 -10.71 -6.17 -39.96
CA THR A 12 -11.97 -5.60 -39.48
C THR A 12 -12.28 -6.18 -38.10
N GLN A 13 -11.82 -5.48 -37.07
CA GLN A 13 -12.14 -5.76 -35.68
C GLN A 13 -13.64 -5.48 -35.51
N ASN A 14 -14.42 -6.56 -35.54
CA ASN A 14 -15.87 -6.56 -35.37
C ASN A 14 -16.20 -5.91 -34.02
N GLY A 15 -16.59 -4.63 -34.07
CA GLY A 15 -16.90 -3.78 -32.93
C GLY A 15 -18.14 -4.27 -32.22
N ARG A 16 -18.01 -5.34 -31.43
CA ARG A 16 -18.98 -5.70 -30.42
C ARG A 16 -18.83 -4.65 -29.32
N GLN A 17 -19.58 -3.55 -29.47
CA GLN A 17 -19.70 -2.51 -28.47
C GLN A 17 -20.04 -3.20 -27.14
N PRO A 18 -19.20 -3.06 -26.10
CA PRO A 18 -19.45 -3.74 -24.84
C PRO A 18 -20.83 -3.31 -24.36
N ASP A 19 -21.70 -4.28 -24.13
CA ASP A 19 -23.06 -4.06 -23.67
C ASP A 19 -22.99 -3.37 -22.29
N LEU A 20 -23.14 -2.04 -22.31
CA LEU A 20 -22.93 -1.19 -21.14
C LEU A 20 -24.04 -1.39 -20.09
N ASP A 21 -25.13 -2.06 -20.45
CA ASP A 21 -26.20 -2.43 -19.52
C ASP A 21 -25.74 -3.60 -18.63
N SER A 22 -24.87 -4.49 -19.13
CA SER A 22 -24.23 -5.52 -18.31
C SER A 22 -23.28 -4.97 -17.25
N LEU A 23 -22.73 -3.75 -17.44
CA LEU A 23 -21.88 -3.09 -16.44
C LEU A 23 -22.65 -2.60 -15.20
N GLY A 24 -23.97 -2.44 -15.31
CA GLY A 24 -24.86 -2.22 -14.16
C GLY A 24 -25.03 -3.48 -13.30
N GLU A 25 -24.91 -4.67 -13.91
CA GLU A 25 -25.06 -5.97 -13.24
C GLU A 25 -23.81 -6.43 -12.48
N TRP A 26 -22.65 -5.80 -12.73
CA TRP A 26 -21.43 -5.95 -11.90
C TRP A 26 -21.51 -5.16 -10.57
N SER A 27 -22.70 -4.71 -10.18
CA SER A 27 -23.01 -4.41 -8.79
C SER A 27 -23.02 -5.73 -8.02
N MET A 28 -21.83 -6.26 -7.75
CA MET A 28 -21.59 -7.34 -6.81
C MET A 28 -22.50 -7.08 -5.61
N SER A 29 -23.48 -7.96 -5.42
CA SER A 29 -24.54 -7.73 -4.45
C SER A 29 -23.88 -7.50 -3.09
N ASN A 30 -24.48 -6.65 -2.25
CA ASN A 30 -23.96 -6.43 -0.90
C ASN A 30 -23.75 -7.76 -0.15
N ASP A 31 -24.51 -8.81 -0.50
CA ASP A 31 -24.35 -10.16 0.07
C ASP A 31 -23.09 -10.87 -0.45
N GLU A 32 -22.81 -10.85 -1.77
CA GLU A 32 -21.57 -11.42 -2.31
C GLU A 32 -20.32 -10.72 -1.77
N LEU A 33 -20.40 -9.40 -1.62
CA LEU A 33 -19.34 -8.63 -1.02
C LEU A 33 -19.14 -8.98 0.45
N ASN A 34 -20.22 -9.11 1.22
CA ASN A 34 -20.14 -9.56 2.59
C ASN A 34 -19.50 -10.95 2.69
N ASP A 35 -19.85 -11.87 1.78
CA ASP A 35 -19.27 -13.21 1.72
C ASP A 35 -17.77 -13.20 1.42
N VAL A 36 -17.31 -12.36 0.47
CA VAL A 36 -15.89 -12.21 0.16
C VAL A 36 -15.12 -11.62 1.34
N VAL A 37 -15.68 -10.61 2.01
CA VAL A 37 -15.07 -9.98 3.19
C VAL A 37 -15.01 -10.97 4.35
N ASP A 38 -16.05 -11.78 4.56
CA ASP A 38 -16.09 -12.81 5.60
C ASP A 38 -15.11 -13.96 5.31
N ALA A 39 -15.00 -14.37 4.04
CA ALA A 39 -14.03 -15.36 3.62
C ALA A 39 -12.59 -14.89 3.88
N ASP A 40 -12.27 -13.62 3.57
CA ASP A 40 -10.96 -13.04 3.87
C ASP A 40 -10.72 -12.92 5.39
N HIS A 41 -11.73 -12.50 6.17
CA HIS A 41 -11.65 -12.47 7.63
C HIS A 41 -11.40 -13.86 8.22
N LYS A 42 -12.05 -14.89 7.69
CA LYS A 42 -11.87 -16.29 8.14
C LYS A 42 -10.47 -16.78 7.79
N ARG A 43 -9.96 -16.48 6.60
CA ARG A 43 -8.60 -16.86 6.17
C ARG A 43 -7.52 -16.15 7.00
N SER A 44 -7.70 -14.85 7.25
CA SER A 44 -6.84 -14.06 8.13
C SER A 44 -6.82 -14.60 9.56
N ARG A 45 -7.99 -14.84 10.17
CA ARG A 45 -8.08 -15.42 11.52
C ARG A 45 -7.32 -16.73 11.63
N ARG A 46 -7.42 -17.57 10.60
CA ARG A 46 -6.68 -18.83 10.52
C ARG A 46 -5.17 -18.57 10.45
N ASN A 47 -4.70 -17.63 9.63
CA ASN A 47 -3.29 -17.30 9.54
C ASN A 47 -2.74 -16.71 10.86
N ALA A 48 -3.52 -15.84 11.52
CA ALA A 48 -3.17 -15.30 12.84
C ALA A 48 -3.09 -16.42 13.90
N SER A 49 -4.01 -17.39 13.87
CA SER A 49 -3.95 -18.53 14.79
C SER A 49 -2.71 -19.39 14.53
N TRP A 50 -2.38 -19.68 13.26
CA TRP A 50 -1.17 -20.41 12.90
C TRP A 50 0.11 -19.71 13.39
N LEU A 51 0.19 -18.38 13.26
CA LEU A 51 1.32 -17.61 13.80
C LEU A 51 1.39 -17.70 15.33
N SER A 52 0.26 -17.59 16.03
CA SER A 52 0.23 -17.72 17.50
C SER A 52 0.65 -19.12 17.96
N ILE A 53 0.21 -20.17 17.27
CA ILE A 53 0.61 -21.55 17.56
C ILE A 53 2.11 -21.72 17.35
N GLY A 54 2.67 -21.16 16.27
CA GLY A 54 4.12 -21.17 16.03
C GLY A 54 4.91 -20.56 17.18
N TRP A 55 4.49 -19.38 17.68
CA TRP A 55 5.13 -18.74 18.83
C TRP A 55 4.98 -19.53 20.13
N ILE A 56 3.83 -20.17 20.37
CA ILE A 56 3.61 -21.03 21.54
C ILE A 56 4.55 -22.23 21.50
N VAL A 57 4.72 -22.88 20.35
CA VAL A 57 5.64 -24.02 20.19
C VAL A 57 7.08 -23.59 20.44
N VAL A 58 7.49 -22.42 19.91
CA VAL A 58 8.83 -21.87 20.16
C VAL A 58 9.03 -21.55 21.64
N ALA A 59 8.03 -20.94 22.30
CA ALA A 59 8.09 -20.61 23.73
C ALA A 59 8.15 -21.88 24.59
N ALA A 60 7.38 -22.92 24.26
CA ALA A 60 7.41 -24.21 24.95
C ALA A 60 8.76 -24.91 24.77
N GLY A 61 9.33 -24.87 23.57
CA GLY A 61 10.67 -25.40 23.30
C GLY A 61 11.76 -24.68 24.09
N ALA A 62 11.71 -23.35 24.14
CA ALA A 62 12.60 -22.54 24.97
C ALA A 62 12.43 -22.82 26.47
N GLY A 63 11.18 -22.97 26.93
CA GLY A 63 10.86 -23.36 28.31
C GLY A 63 11.43 -24.73 28.68
N ALA A 64 11.24 -25.75 27.83
CA ALA A 64 11.79 -27.08 28.07
C ALA A 64 13.34 -27.08 28.07
N TYR A 65 13.96 -26.29 27.18
CA TYR A 65 15.40 -26.12 27.15
C TYR A 65 15.95 -25.45 28.43
N THR A 66 15.26 -24.42 28.94
CA THR A 66 15.66 -23.71 30.16
C THR A 66 15.50 -24.57 31.41
N ILE A 67 14.45 -25.39 31.52
CA ILE A 67 14.27 -26.34 32.63
C ILE A 67 15.44 -27.33 32.73
N ARG A 68 16.00 -27.74 31.59
CA ARG A 68 17.16 -28.66 31.56
C ARG A 68 18.45 -28.00 32.08
N TRP A 69 18.52 -26.67 32.11
CA TRP A 69 19.68 -25.89 32.55
C TRP A 69 19.54 -25.30 33.97
N LEU A 70 18.42 -25.56 34.65
CA LEU A 70 18.09 -24.93 35.93
C LEU A 70 18.95 -25.38 37.12
N ASP A 71 19.75 -26.45 36.98
CA ASP A 71 20.68 -26.89 38.03
C ASP A 71 21.83 -25.89 38.27
N ASP A 72 22.10 -24.99 37.31
CA ASP A 72 23.13 -23.98 37.43
C ASP A 72 22.52 -22.61 37.77
N THR A 73 22.58 -22.23 39.05
CA THR A 73 21.94 -21.00 39.58
C THR A 73 22.36 -19.71 38.86
N ALA A 74 23.53 -19.70 38.21
CA ALA A 74 24.00 -18.57 37.41
C ALA A 74 23.22 -18.38 36.09
N ALA A 75 22.58 -19.44 35.56
CA ALA A 75 21.86 -19.41 34.29
C ALA A 75 20.35 -19.10 34.43
N ALA A 76 19.81 -19.02 35.66
CA ALA A 76 18.37 -18.92 35.89
C ALA A 76 17.76 -17.57 35.46
N LEU A 77 18.41 -16.45 35.79
CA LEU A 77 17.96 -15.09 35.43
C LEU A 77 17.78 -14.87 33.91
N PRO A 78 18.79 -15.16 33.07
CA PRO A 78 18.68 -14.95 31.64
C PRO A 78 17.71 -15.93 30.97
N ALA A 79 17.59 -17.17 31.47
CA ALA A 79 16.58 -18.12 31.05
C ALA A 79 15.16 -17.58 31.29
N LEU A 80 14.89 -17.00 32.47
CA LEU A 80 13.61 -16.38 32.78
C LEU A 80 13.33 -15.16 31.89
N ALA A 81 14.35 -14.34 31.59
CA ALA A 81 14.21 -13.20 30.68
C ALA A 81 13.83 -13.64 29.26
N ALA A 82 14.47 -14.71 28.75
CA ALA A 82 14.16 -15.26 27.43
C ALA A 82 12.71 -15.81 27.37
N VAL A 83 12.28 -16.56 28.39
CA VAL A 83 10.91 -17.09 28.47
C VAL A 83 9.87 -15.96 28.57
N ALA A 84 10.09 -14.97 29.45
CA ALA A 84 9.20 -13.82 29.60
C ALA A 84 9.06 -13.05 28.27
N PHE A 85 10.15 -12.93 27.52
CA PHE A 85 10.16 -12.27 26.25
C PHE A 85 9.46 -13.07 25.13
N CYS A 86 9.68 -14.38 25.05
CA CYS A 86 8.91 -15.26 24.15
C CYS A 86 7.41 -15.16 24.42
N LEU A 87 7.00 -15.08 25.69
CA LEU A 87 5.61 -14.86 26.07
C LEU A 87 5.10 -13.48 25.64
N LEU A 88 5.89 -12.42 25.82
CA LEU A 88 5.52 -11.08 25.32
C LEU A 88 5.30 -11.07 23.81
N LEU A 89 6.16 -11.72 23.03
CA LEU A 89 5.98 -11.83 21.57
C LEU A 89 4.74 -12.64 21.20
N ALA A 90 4.50 -13.76 21.89
CA ALA A 90 3.32 -14.59 21.69
C ALA A 90 2.02 -13.82 21.95
N ILE A 91 2.05 -12.80 22.82
CA ILE A 91 0.91 -11.91 23.10
C ILE A 91 0.86 -10.74 22.11
N LEU A 92 1.97 -10.03 21.90
CA LEU A 92 2.03 -8.81 21.09
C LEU A 92 1.80 -9.07 19.60
N SER A 93 2.31 -10.19 19.07
CA SER A 93 2.16 -10.58 17.66
C SER A 93 0.68 -10.72 17.23
N PRO A 94 -0.15 -11.58 17.88
CA PRO A 94 -1.56 -11.68 17.52
C PRO A 94 -2.32 -10.39 17.83
N MET A 95 -1.92 -9.64 18.87
CA MET A 95 -2.55 -8.36 19.17
C MET A 95 -2.30 -7.33 18.07
N GLY A 96 -1.09 -7.26 17.51
CA GLY A 96 -0.75 -6.40 16.39
C GLY A 96 -1.49 -6.79 15.11
N VAL A 97 -1.53 -8.08 14.78
CA VAL A 97 -2.29 -8.60 13.64
C VAL A 97 -3.78 -8.29 13.80
N MET A 98 -4.34 -8.55 14.98
CA MET A 98 -5.76 -8.34 15.25
C MET A 98 -6.13 -6.86 15.32
N ALA A 99 -5.27 -5.99 15.86
CA ALA A 99 -5.45 -4.53 15.83
C ALA A 99 -5.47 -4.02 14.39
N LEU A 100 -4.54 -4.48 13.56
CA LEU A 100 -4.49 -4.13 12.14
C LEU A 100 -5.78 -4.58 11.42
N HIS A 101 -6.22 -5.81 11.64
CA HIS A 101 -7.46 -6.31 11.05
C HIS A 101 -8.69 -5.52 11.49
N ARG A 102 -8.78 -5.16 12.78
CA ARG A 102 -9.86 -4.31 13.29
C ARG A 102 -9.88 -2.95 12.62
N THR A 103 -8.71 -2.33 12.41
CA THR A 103 -8.64 -1.05 11.70
C THR A 103 -9.04 -1.18 10.23
N ARG A 104 -8.66 -2.27 9.55
CA ARG A 104 -9.08 -2.56 8.17
C ARG A 104 -10.59 -2.68 8.06
N GLY A 105 -11.23 -3.49 8.90
CA GLY A 105 -12.69 -3.67 8.84
C GLY A 105 -13.48 -2.39 9.19
N ARG A 106 -12.93 -1.50 10.01
CA ARG A 106 -13.53 -0.18 10.25
C ARG A 106 -13.42 0.73 9.03
N ARG A 107 -12.22 0.83 8.45
CA ARG A 107 -11.99 1.65 7.26
C ARG A 107 -12.78 1.16 6.06
N TRP A 108 -12.89 -0.14 5.84
CA TRP A 108 -13.69 -0.69 4.73
C TRP A 108 -15.16 -0.30 4.84
N ARG A 109 -15.73 -0.43 6.05
CA ARG A 109 -17.11 0.00 6.31
C ARG A 109 -17.29 1.50 6.15
N GLN A 110 -16.33 2.30 6.61
CA GLN A 110 -16.37 3.74 6.43
C GLN A 110 -16.31 4.11 4.94
N HIS A 111 -15.38 3.51 4.20
CA HIS A 111 -15.23 3.71 2.76
C HIS A 111 -16.50 3.30 1.99
N HIS A 112 -17.16 2.21 2.39
CA HIS A 112 -18.44 1.83 1.79
C HIS A 112 -19.56 2.81 2.08
N ARG A 113 -19.61 3.39 3.29
CA ARG A 113 -20.55 4.47 3.59
C ARG A 113 -20.27 5.70 2.75
N GLU A 114 -19.00 6.11 2.66
CA GLU A 114 -18.59 7.26 1.85
C GLU A 114 -18.93 7.05 0.36
N CYS A 115 -18.69 5.85 -0.18
CA CYS A 115 -19.09 5.51 -1.55
C CYS A 115 -20.62 5.48 -1.73
N ALA A 116 -21.36 4.98 -0.73
CA ALA A 116 -22.82 4.99 -0.76
C ALA A 116 -23.37 6.42 -0.71
N ASP A 117 -22.82 7.27 0.15
CA ASP A 117 -23.18 8.69 0.28
C ASP A 117 -22.87 9.45 -1.02
N LEU A 118 -21.71 9.21 -1.64
CA LEU A 118 -21.36 9.76 -2.95
C LEU A 118 -22.32 9.26 -4.05
N THR A 119 -22.62 7.97 -4.06
CA THR A 119 -23.57 7.40 -5.04
C THR A 119 -24.96 7.99 -4.86
N ASP A 120 -25.37 8.26 -3.63
CA ASP A 120 -26.65 8.90 -3.32
C ASP A 120 -26.65 10.38 -3.72
N ALA A 121 -25.59 11.13 -3.42
CA ALA A 121 -25.42 12.52 -3.85
C ALA A 121 -25.51 12.65 -5.38
N VAL A 122 -24.97 11.67 -6.11
CA VAL A 122 -25.02 11.62 -7.58
C VAL A 122 -26.43 11.34 -8.13
N LYS A 123 -27.36 10.77 -7.34
CA LYS A 123 -28.74 10.59 -7.79
C LYS A 123 -29.47 11.90 -8.01
N TYR A 124 -29.07 12.98 -7.32
CA TYR A 124 -29.66 14.30 -7.47
C TYR A 124 -29.17 15.05 -8.71
N VAL A 125 -28.20 14.50 -9.46
CA VAL A 125 -27.76 15.04 -10.74
C VAL A 125 -28.72 14.58 -11.83
N GLU A 126 -29.52 15.51 -12.37
CA GLU A 126 -30.52 15.23 -13.41
C GLU A 126 -29.90 14.76 -14.74
N ASP A 127 -28.66 15.16 -15.01
CA ASP A 127 -27.96 14.82 -16.24
C ASP A 127 -27.39 13.39 -16.18
N HIS A 128 -28.03 12.48 -16.92
CA HIS A 128 -27.63 11.07 -17.02
C HIS A 128 -26.20 10.89 -17.58
N GLY A 129 -25.73 11.76 -18.47
CA GLY A 129 -24.39 11.67 -19.04
C GLY A 129 -23.33 12.02 -18.00
N LEU A 130 -23.50 13.17 -17.35
CA LEU A 130 -22.61 13.61 -16.26
C LEU A 130 -22.57 12.60 -15.12
N LYS A 131 -23.74 12.05 -14.75
CA LYS A 131 -23.87 11.02 -13.72
C LYS A 131 -22.99 9.79 -14.02
N ARG A 132 -23.02 9.28 -15.25
CA ARG A 132 -22.21 8.12 -15.65
C ARG A 132 -20.72 8.43 -15.61
N LEU A 133 -20.33 9.60 -16.10
CA LEU A 133 -18.93 10.05 -16.10
C LEU A 133 -18.38 10.22 -14.68
N LEU A 134 -19.17 10.82 -13.79
CA LEU A 134 -18.79 11.04 -12.40
C LEU A 134 -18.66 9.70 -11.65
N LEU A 135 -19.62 8.78 -11.83
CA LEU A 135 -19.56 7.43 -11.26
C LEU A 135 -18.35 6.65 -11.77
N PHE A 136 -18.04 6.75 -13.06
CA PHE A 136 -16.86 6.11 -13.64
C PHE A 136 -15.57 6.66 -13.03
N ASN A 137 -15.45 7.99 -12.90
CA ASN A 137 -14.27 8.62 -12.30
C ASN A 137 -14.09 8.22 -10.83
N PHE A 138 -15.16 8.25 -10.02
CA PHE A 138 -15.09 7.81 -8.63
C PHE A 138 -14.69 6.35 -8.49
N ARG A 139 -15.24 5.46 -9.34
CA ARG A 139 -14.88 4.04 -9.33
C ARG A 139 -13.41 3.82 -9.71
N LEU A 140 -12.89 4.62 -10.64
CA LEU A 140 -11.50 4.57 -11.04
C LEU A 140 -10.59 5.03 -9.88
N MET A 141 -10.90 6.17 -9.26
CA MET A 141 -10.15 6.69 -8.10
C MET A 141 -10.17 5.71 -6.92
N ASP A 142 -11.34 5.17 -6.59
CA ASP A 142 -11.52 4.19 -5.51
C ASP A 142 -10.61 2.98 -5.72
N ARG A 143 -10.65 2.37 -6.92
CA ARG A 143 -9.84 1.19 -7.23
C ARG A 143 -8.34 1.45 -7.12
N PHE A 144 -7.88 2.63 -7.51
CA PHE A 144 -6.48 3.03 -7.35
C PHE A 144 -6.12 3.25 -5.88
N VAL A 145 -6.93 3.98 -5.11
CA VAL A 145 -6.71 4.23 -3.67
C VAL A 145 -6.70 2.92 -2.88
N ALA A 146 -7.64 2.02 -3.16
CA ALA A 146 -7.72 0.71 -2.52
C ALA A 146 -6.45 -0.12 -2.76
N THR A 147 -5.94 -0.13 -4.00
CA THR A 147 -4.72 -0.85 -4.36
C THR A 147 -3.49 -0.24 -3.70
N ALA A 148 -3.40 1.10 -3.71
CA ALA A 148 -2.34 1.87 -3.08
C ALA A 148 -2.23 1.59 -1.59
N LEU A 149 -3.35 1.74 -0.88
CA LEU A 149 -3.43 1.52 0.55
C LEU A 149 -3.21 0.05 0.92
N GLY A 150 -3.67 -0.88 0.09
CA GLY A 150 -3.45 -2.31 0.28
C GLY A 150 -1.95 -2.65 0.30
N GLN A 151 -1.21 -2.20 -0.72
CA GLN A 151 0.23 -2.43 -0.82
C GLN A 151 1.00 -1.72 0.30
N ALA A 152 0.67 -0.46 0.57
CA ALA A 152 1.24 0.33 1.66
C ALA A 152 1.12 -0.37 3.02
N GLN A 153 -0.08 -0.87 3.35
CA GLN A 153 -0.32 -1.57 4.61
C GLN A 153 0.42 -2.91 4.68
N ALA A 154 0.46 -3.68 3.58
CA ALA A 154 1.19 -4.94 3.55
C ALA A 154 2.69 -4.74 3.81
N SER A 155 3.30 -3.74 3.16
CA SER A 155 4.70 -3.37 3.36
C SER A 155 4.97 -2.86 4.78
N TYR A 156 4.09 -2.03 5.34
CA TYR A 156 4.22 -1.55 6.72
C TYR A 156 4.23 -2.72 7.72
N VAL A 157 3.30 -3.67 7.58
CA VAL A 157 3.22 -4.85 8.45
C VAL A 157 4.46 -5.72 8.32
N ALA A 158 4.91 -5.98 7.08
CA ALA A 158 6.14 -6.73 6.85
C ALA A 158 7.35 -6.06 7.53
N CYS A 159 7.42 -4.72 7.48
CA CYS A 159 8.47 -3.95 8.14
C CYS A 159 8.38 -4.06 9.68
N VAL A 160 7.19 -3.91 10.26
CA VAL A 160 6.98 -4.07 11.71
C VAL A 160 7.32 -5.48 12.18
N VAL A 161 6.98 -6.51 11.40
CA VAL A 161 7.32 -7.91 11.70
C VAL A 161 8.82 -8.14 11.59
N ALA A 162 9.48 -7.62 10.55
CA ALA A 162 10.93 -7.73 10.42
C ALA A 162 11.67 -7.00 11.55
N ALA A 163 11.21 -5.80 11.92
CA ALA A 163 11.76 -5.03 13.03
C ALA A 163 11.56 -5.73 14.37
N SER A 164 10.39 -6.34 14.61
CA SER A 164 10.15 -7.11 15.82
C SER A 164 11.05 -8.34 15.89
N VAL A 165 11.16 -9.12 14.80
CA VAL A 165 12.10 -10.26 14.73
C VAL A 165 13.54 -9.82 14.97
N GLY A 166 13.97 -8.70 14.38
CA GLY A 166 15.31 -8.15 14.61
C GLY A 166 15.55 -7.81 16.08
N LEU A 167 14.59 -7.14 16.75
CA LEU A 167 14.65 -6.85 18.17
C LEU A 167 14.76 -8.11 19.03
N VAL A 168 14.05 -9.18 18.64
CA VAL A 168 14.07 -10.46 19.33
C VAL A 168 15.45 -11.11 19.28
N VAL A 169 16.05 -11.13 18.09
CA VAL A 169 17.41 -11.67 17.90
C VAL A 169 18.42 -10.87 18.71
N LEU A 170 18.31 -9.54 18.74
CA LEU A 170 19.21 -8.67 19.52
C LEU A 170 19.13 -8.92 21.02
N LEU A 171 17.92 -9.02 21.56
CA LEU A 171 17.72 -9.27 22.98
C LEU A 171 18.18 -10.68 23.38
N ALA A 172 17.90 -11.68 22.55
CA ALA A 172 18.39 -13.05 22.77
C ALA A 172 19.92 -13.11 22.75
N GLY A 173 20.57 -12.48 21.76
CA GLY A 173 22.02 -12.41 21.67
C GLY A 173 22.67 -11.68 22.85
N THR A 174 22.10 -10.53 23.24
CA THR A 174 22.55 -9.77 24.42
C THR A 174 22.43 -10.59 25.71
N THR A 175 21.30 -11.28 25.87
CA THR A 175 21.07 -12.15 27.03
C THR A 175 22.08 -13.29 27.06
N ALA A 176 22.34 -13.95 25.91
CA ALA A 176 23.31 -15.04 25.80
C ALA A 176 24.74 -14.59 26.16
N VAL A 177 25.18 -13.41 25.73
CA VAL A 177 26.49 -12.84 26.09
C VAL A 177 26.64 -12.69 27.61
N LEU A 178 25.57 -12.31 28.32
CA LEU A 178 25.63 -12.10 29.77
C LEU A 178 25.72 -13.39 30.59
N ILE A 179 25.28 -14.54 30.04
CA ILE A 179 25.33 -15.84 30.74
C ILE A 179 26.68 -16.52 30.55
N VAL A 180 27.23 -16.43 29.34
CA VAL A 180 28.36 -17.24 28.97
C VAL A 180 29.64 -16.58 29.49
N GLY A 181 30.31 -17.24 30.44
CA GLY A 181 31.59 -16.81 30.98
C GLY A 181 32.78 -17.01 30.02
N ASP A 182 32.57 -17.68 28.90
CA ASP A 182 33.60 -17.89 27.86
C ASP A 182 33.71 -16.68 26.93
N LEU A 183 34.92 -16.10 26.85
CA LEU A 183 35.24 -14.95 26.02
C LEU A 183 34.97 -15.21 24.53
N SER A 184 35.23 -16.43 24.05
CA SER A 184 35.00 -16.80 22.64
C SER A 184 33.52 -16.74 22.28
N ALA A 185 32.66 -17.28 23.15
CA ALA A 185 31.20 -17.20 22.99
C ALA A 185 30.66 -15.77 23.10
N GLN A 186 31.23 -14.93 23.98
CA GLN A 186 30.84 -13.52 24.07
C GLN A 186 31.15 -12.75 22.79
N ILE A 187 32.33 -12.94 22.21
CA ILE A 187 32.74 -12.28 20.97
C ILE A 187 31.83 -12.71 19.81
N THR A 188 31.56 -14.00 19.67
CA THR A 188 30.71 -14.51 18.59
C THR A 188 29.26 -14.05 18.71
N ALA A 189 28.69 -14.08 19.92
CA ALA A 189 27.33 -13.60 20.16
C ALA A 189 27.23 -12.06 20.00
N GLY A 190 28.24 -11.31 20.41
CA GLY A 190 28.34 -9.87 20.16
C GLY A 190 28.40 -9.53 18.66
N ALA A 191 29.22 -10.25 17.90
CA ALA A 191 29.32 -10.08 16.45
C ALA A 191 28.00 -10.41 15.73
N LEU A 192 27.33 -11.50 16.12
CA LEU A 192 26.04 -11.89 15.56
C LEU A 192 24.94 -10.86 15.88
N THR A 193 24.94 -10.35 17.10
CA THR A 193 24.03 -9.28 17.56
C THR A 193 24.26 -8.01 16.73
N ALA A 194 25.50 -7.56 16.59
CA ALA A 194 25.84 -6.39 15.78
C ALA A 194 25.42 -6.57 14.31
N ALA A 195 25.66 -7.75 13.72
CA ALA A 195 25.24 -8.07 12.36
C ALA A 195 23.71 -8.06 12.21
N GLY A 196 22.98 -8.62 13.18
CA GLY A 196 21.51 -8.62 13.19
C GLY A 196 20.91 -7.21 13.31
N ALA A 197 21.49 -6.36 14.17
CA ALA A 197 21.11 -4.94 14.28
C ALA A 197 21.32 -4.22 12.95
N GLY A 198 22.50 -4.38 12.35
CA GLY A 198 22.85 -3.78 11.07
C GLY A 198 21.89 -4.21 9.95
N LEU A 199 21.59 -5.50 9.86
CA LEU A 199 20.65 -6.04 8.87
C LEU A 199 19.22 -5.50 9.08
N THR A 200 18.75 -5.46 10.33
CA THR A 200 17.40 -4.96 10.66
C THR A 200 17.25 -3.47 10.36
N GLY A 201 18.28 -2.68 10.70
CA GLY A 201 18.34 -1.26 10.36
C GLY A 201 18.34 -1.04 8.85
N TYR A 202 19.16 -1.80 8.12
CA TYR A 202 19.23 -1.75 6.66
C TYR A 202 17.88 -2.11 6.00
N LEU A 203 17.23 -3.19 6.46
CA LEU A 203 15.92 -3.60 5.94
C LEU A 203 14.86 -2.54 6.23
N SER A 204 14.82 -2.01 7.45
CA SER A 204 13.87 -0.96 7.83
C SER A 204 14.05 0.30 6.98
N ALA A 205 15.29 0.75 6.80
CA ALA A 205 15.62 1.88 5.94
C ALA A 205 15.24 1.63 4.47
N THR A 206 15.52 0.43 3.95
CA THR A 206 15.17 0.03 2.59
C THR A 206 13.66 0.01 2.39
N PHE A 207 12.90 -0.60 3.30
CA PHE A 207 11.44 -0.63 3.22
C PHE A 207 10.81 0.75 3.31
N LEU A 208 11.29 1.61 4.22
CA LEU A 208 10.84 3.00 4.31
C LEU A 208 11.12 3.77 3.03
N ARG A 209 12.31 3.57 2.44
CA ARG A 209 12.69 4.20 1.16
C ARG A 209 11.82 3.72 0.01
N THR A 210 11.63 2.40 -0.13
CA THR A 210 10.77 1.82 -1.16
C THR A 210 9.33 2.28 -0.98
N PHE A 211 8.83 2.31 0.26
CA PHE A 211 7.50 2.82 0.58
C PHE A 211 7.34 4.29 0.15
N ALA A 212 8.32 5.14 0.49
CA ALA A 212 8.31 6.54 0.08
C ALA A 212 8.30 6.70 -1.45
N MET A 213 9.16 5.96 -2.16
CA MET A 213 9.20 5.97 -3.63
C MET A 213 7.88 5.48 -4.25
N THR A 214 7.31 4.38 -3.76
CA THR A 214 6.04 3.88 -4.28
C THR A 214 4.91 4.85 -3.99
N SER A 215 4.86 5.46 -2.80
CA SER A 215 3.87 6.48 -2.48
C SER A 215 4.01 7.72 -3.37
N GLN A 216 5.24 8.13 -3.69
CA GLN A 216 5.51 9.21 -4.64
C GLN A 216 5.05 8.85 -6.05
N GLN A 217 5.38 7.65 -6.53
CA GLN A 217 4.91 7.17 -7.84
C GLN A 217 3.37 7.14 -7.91
N MET A 218 2.71 6.65 -6.86
CA MET A 218 1.24 6.66 -6.78
C MET A 218 0.69 8.09 -6.84
N SER A 219 1.32 9.03 -6.14
CA SER A 219 0.94 10.45 -6.19
C SER A 219 1.04 11.04 -7.58
N TYR A 220 2.08 10.67 -8.34
CA TYR A 220 2.23 11.09 -9.73
C TYR A 220 1.13 10.50 -10.61
N TYR A 221 0.83 9.20 -10.46
CA TYR A 221 -0.23 8.55 -11.22
C TYR A 221 -1.64 9.09 -10.91
N TYR A 222 -1.87 9.69 -9.74
CA TYR A 222 -3.13 10.38 -9.45
C TYR A 222 -3.37 11.63 -10.30
N GLY A 223 -2.34 12.20 -10.93
CA GLY A 223 -2.52 13.34 -11.84
C GLY A 223 -3.29 12.97 -13.12
N GLN A 224 -3.09 11.77 -13.66
CA GLN A 224 -3.71 11.34 -14.92
C GLN A 224 -5.26 11.25 -14.86
N PRO A 225 -5.90 10.59 -13.88
CA PRO A 225 -7.36 10.56 -13.79
C PRO A 225 -7.97 11.93 -13.49
N LEU A 226 -7.20 12.84 -12.87
CA LEU A 226 -7.62 14.20 -12.60
C LEU A 226 -7.68 15.04 -13.89
N VAL A 227 -6.67 14.94 -14.75
CA VAL A 227 -6.70 15.53 -16.10
C VAL A 227 -7.86 14.97 -16.92
N HIS A 228 -8.08 13.65 -16.87
CA HIS A 228 -9.22 13.04 -17.56
C HIS A 228 -10.56 13.58 -17.05
N CYS A 229 -10.68 13.83 -15.74
CA CYS A 229 -11.87 14.44 -15.15
C CYS A 229 -12.12 15.87 -15.68
N TYR A 230 -11.07 16.69 -15.81
CA TYR A 230 -11.19 18.02 -16.41
C TYR A 230 -11.58 17.99 -17.89
N LEU A 231 -11.02 17.07 -18.67
CA LEU A 231 -11.39 16.92 -20.08
C LEU A 231 -12.85 16.46 -20.24
N LEU A 232 -13.30 15.50 -19.44
CA LEU A 232 -14.69 15.05 -19.44
C LEU A 232 -15.65 16.15 -18.98
N HIS A 233 -15.27 16.97 -18.00
CA HIS A 233 -16.04 18.14 -17.62
C HIS A 233 -16.10 19.18 -18.74
N ALA A 234 -14.98 19.44 -19.42
CA ALA A 234 -14.94 20.37 -20.54
C ALA A 234 -15.82 19.90 -21.70
N GLU A 235 -15.78 18.60 -22.03
CA GLU A 235 -16.66 17.98 -23.02
C GLU A 235 -18.14 18.12 -22.62
N TRP A 236 -18.49 17.82 -21.37
CA TRP A 236 -19.85 17.98 -20.88
C TRP A 236 -20.34 19.43 -20.92
N LEU A 237 -19.50 20.38 -20.49
CA LEU A 237 -19.79 21.83 -20.57
C LEU A 237 -19.98 22.25 -22.03
N ALA A 238 -19.10 21.78 -22.92
CA ALA A 238 -19.15 22.03 -24.34
C ALA A 238 -20.46 21.53 -24.98
N GLU A 239 -20.92 20.32 -24.65
CA GLU A 239 -22.20 19.78 -25.12
C GLU A 239 -23.41 20.60 -24.63
N ARG A 240 -23.35 21.12 -23.39
CA ARG A 240 -24.45 21.89 -22.80
C ARG A 240 -24.61 23.27 -23.43
N TYR A 241 -23.50 23.93 -23.76
CA TYR A 241 -23.52 25.23 -24.45
C TYR A 241 -23.88 25.14 -25.94
N ASP A 242 -23.77 23.95 -26.54
CA ASP A 242 -24.03 23.72 -27.97
C ASP A 242 -25.52 23.85 -28.35
N ARG A 243 -26.45 23.69 -27.38
CA ARG A 243 -27.91 23.62 -27.61
C ARG A 243 -28.61 24.95 -27.90
N GLY A 244 -27.91 26.09 -27.95
CA GLY A 244 -28.54 27.40 -28.15
C GLY A 244 -27.67 28.49 -28.77
N SER A 245 -26.46 28.16 -29.19
CA SER A 245 -25.49 29.12 -29.74
C SER A 245 -25.31 28.94 -31.25
N ASN A 246 -24.91 30.01 -31.92
CA ASN A 246 -24.49 30.03 -33.32
C ASN A 246 -23.17 29.24 -33.52
N ALA A 247 -23.00 28.62 -34.69
CA ALA A 247 -21.90 27.70 -34.97
C ALA A 247 -20.50 28.30 -34.72
N GLU A 248 -20.32 29.59 -34.98
CA GLU A 248 -19.06 30.31 -34.79
C GLU A 248 -18.73 30.49 -33.30
N THR A 249 -19.70 30.89 -32.48
CA THR A 249 -19.52 31.04 -31.02
C THR A 249 -19.33 29.70 -30.33
N ARG A 250 -19.93 28.61 -30.85
CA ARG A 250 -19.70 27.24 -30.37
C ARG A 250 -18.25 26.82 -30.54
N ALA A 251 -17.70 26.99 -31.74
CA ALA A 251 -16.32 26.59 -32.04
C ALA A 251 -15.32 27.35 -31.17
N ALA A 252 -15.53 28.66 -30.97
CA ALA A 252 -14.71 29.47 -30.07
C ALA A 252 -14.81 28.99 -28.61
N THR A 253 -16.03 28.77 -28.12
CA THR A 253 -16.26 28.34 -26.72
C THR A 253 -15.67 26.95 -26.45
N HIS A 254 -15.81 26.00 -27.38
CA HIS A 254 -15.19 24.67 -27.27
C HIS A 254 -13.67 24.75 -27.21
N HIS A 255 -13.07 25.58 -28.08
CA HIS A 255 -11.63 25.79 -28.06
C HIS A 255 -11.15 26.34 -26.71
N ASP A 256 -11.83 27.36 -26.19
CA ASP A 256 -11.48 27.98 -24.91
C ASP A 256 -11.68 27.03 -23.72
N LEU A 257 -12.75 26.22 -23.71
CA LEU A 257 -12.99 25.21 -22.68
C LEU A 257 -11.93 24.11 -22.68
N ILE A 258 -11.60 23.57 -23.85
CA ILE A 258 -10.57 22.53 -23.99
C ILE A 258 -9.22 23.10 -23.55
N LYS A 259 -8.89 24.33 -23.98
CA LYS A 259 -7.66 25.00 -23.59
C LYS A 259 -7.59 25.21 -22.07
N ALA A 260 -8.66 25.73 -21.45
CA ALA A 260 -8.71 25.93 -20.01
C ALA A 260 -8.59 24.61 -19.23
N ALA A 261 -9.19 23.51 -19.71
CA ALA A 261 -9.07 22.20 -19.09
C ALA A 261 -7.65 21.62 -19.22
N LEU A 262 -7.00 21.80 -20.37
CA LEU A 262 -5.60 21.41 -20.58
C LEU A 262 -4.66 22.25 -19.69
N ASP A 263 -4.87 23.56 -19.60
CA ASP A 263 -4.09 24.46 -18.75
C ASP A 263 -4.27 24.11 -17.26
N ALA A 264 -5.49 23.81 -16.83
CA ALA A 264 -5.76 23.34 -15.47
C ALA A 264 -5.07 22.00 -15.18
N GLY A 265 -5.10 21.06 -16.13
CA GLY A 265 -4.38 19.79 -16.06
C GLY A 265 -2.87 19.98 -15.97
N HIS A 266 -2.31 20.86 -16.80
CA HIS A 266 -0.88 21.18 -16.80
C HIS A 266 -0.45 21.85 -15.49
N ASN A 267 -1.21 22.81 -14.98
CA ASN A 267 -0.96 23.46 -13.69
C ASN A 267 -1.01 22.47 -12.52
N ALA A 268 -1.98 21.55 -12.52
CA ALA A 268 -2.06 20.50 -11.50
C ALA A 268 -0.85 19.55 -11.55
N GLN A 269 -0.41 19.15 -12.75
CA GLN A 269 0.78 18.32 -12.92
C GLN A 269 2.07 19.04 -12.48
N ASN A 270 2.24 20.30 -12.87
CA ASN A 270 3.40 21.11 -12.47
C ASN A 270 3.42 21.29 -10.95
N HIS A 271 2.27 21.55 -10.31
CA HIS A 271 2.20 21.65 -8.86
C HIS A 271 2.61 20.35 -8.14
N LEU A 272 2.19 19.18 -8.65
CA LEU A 272 2.62 17.89 -8.12
C LEU A 272 4.12 17.66 -8.32
N LEU A 273 4.68 18.11 -9.44
CA LEU A 273 6.12 18.04 -9.72
C LEU A 273 6.93 18.96 -8.79
N ASP A 274 6.45 20.18 -8.54
CA ASP A 274 7.07 21.13 -7.61
C ASP A 274 7.06 20.60 -6.18
N LEU A 275 5.93 20.01 -5.75
CA LEU A 275 5.83 19.30 -4.47
C LEU A 275 6.85 18.17 -4.36
N HIS A 276 7.08 17.43 -5.45
CA HIS A 276 8.06 16.36 -5.50
C HIS A 276 9.50 16.90 -5.36
N LEU A 277 9.85 17.92 -6.14
CA LEU A 277 11.16 18.58 -6.07
C LEU A 277 11.42 19.18 -4.67
N ALA A 278 10.39 19.76 -4.03
CA ALA A 278 10.49 20.29 -2.68
C ALA A 278 10.71 19.20 -1.62
N LEU A 279 10.06 18.04 -1.76
CA LEU A 279 10.27 16.90 -0.87
C LEU A 279 11.68 16.32 -1.00
N ASP A 280 12.19 16.22 -2.22
CA ASP A 280 13.55 15.74 -2.48
C ASP A 280 14.61 16.72 -1.95
N ALA A 281 14.39 18.03 -2.14
CA ALA A 281 15.26 19.06 -1.58
C ALA A 281 15.29 19.03 -0.04
N LYS A 282 14.15 18.77 0.61
CA LYS A 282 14.05 18.66 2.07
C LYS A 282 14.69 17.39 2.62
N GLN A 283 14.71 16.30 1.84
CA GLN A 283 15.42 15.08 2.22
C GLN A 283 16.94 15.24 2.18
N GLY A 284 17.45 16.19 1.39
CA GLY A 284 18.83 16.67 1.41
C GLY A 284 19.91 15.63 1.13
N PRO A 285 21.16 16.05 0.90
CA PRO A 285 22.28 15.14 0.64
C PRO A 285 22.70 14.29 1.85
N ALA A 286 22.00 14.37 2.99
CA ALA A 286 22.32 13.58 4.19
C ALA A 286 22.20 12.05 3.99
N SER A 287 21.59 11.60 2.88
CA SER A 287 21.54 10.19 2.46
C SER A 287 22.42 9.86 1.24
N ALA A 288 23.22 10.82 0.75
CA ALA A 288 24.31 10.52 -0.17
C ALA A 288 25.37 9.73 0.61
N SER A 289 25.14 8.41 0.69
CA SER A 289 26.09 7.43 1.17
C SER A 289 27.46 7.81 0.60
N PRO A 290 28.49 8.04 1.43
CA PRO A 290 29.78 8.52 0.95
C PRO A 290 30.21 7.58 -0.17
N ALA A 291 30.29 8.14 -1.38
CA ALA A 291 30.71 7.41 -2.56
C ALA A 291 31.99 6.68 -2.19
N ARG A 292 31.90 5.35 -2.15
CA ARG A 292 33.00 4.45 -1.80
C ARG A 292 34.11 4.77 -2.78
N GLN A 293 35.12 5.52 -2.33
CA GLN A 293 36.28 5.83 -3.16
C GLN A 293 36.88 4.50 -3.63
N PRO A 294 37.08 4.31 -4.95
CA PRO A 294 37.79 3.14 -5.43
C PRO A 294 39.20 3.16 -4.82
N ARG A 295 39.54 2.11 -4.09
CA ARG A 295 40.92 1.80 -3.70
C ARG A 295 41.59 1.00 -4.80
#